data_AF-A0A1H4J1V2-F1
#
_entry.id   AF-A0A1H4J1V2-F1
#
_cell.length_a   1.000
_cell.length_b   1.000
_cell.length_c   1.000
_cell.angle_alpha   90.00
_cell.angle_beta   90.00
_cell.angle_gamma   90.00
#
_symmetry.space_group_name_H-M   'P 1'
#
loop_
_entity.id
_entity.type
_entity.pdbx_description
1 polymer ?
#
loop_
_entity_poly.entity_id
_entity_poly.type
_entity_poly.pdbx_seq_one_letter_code
_entity_poly.pdbx_strand_id
1 'polypeptide(L)'
;MTTSDWKRTIYAALALPAYLAGPAVRRRLARRWVGAEPRGGRALAGAFAAFPVALLVWYLVGRIATFGFFWTADDAAGSWGGPSLIGAWTVHFFVALGMTVAAMWLLRPLVRWQLRVPEPADSSHSQ
;
A
#
# COMPACT_ATOMS: atom_id res chain seq x y z
N MET A 1 10.14 3.01 7.04
CA MET A 1 8.76 2.50 7.06
C MET A 1 8.25 2.47 8.49
N THR A 2 7.00 2.83 8.74
CA THR A 2 6.39 2.78 10.08
C THR A 2 5.22 1.80 10.11
N THR A 3 4.78 1.39 11.30
CA THR A 3 3.54 0.61 11.49
C THR A 3 2.33 1.29 10.86
N SER A 4 2.32 2.64 10.81
CA SER A 4 1.25 3.41 10.19
C SER A 4 1.19 3.25 8.66
N ASP A 5 2.35 3.06 8.01
CA ASP A 5 2.41 2.89 6.56
C ASP A 5 1.83 1.52 6.15
N TRP A 6 2.12 0.46 6.91
CA TRP A 6 1.53 -0.87 6.72
C TRP A 6 0.01 -0.88 6.92
N LYS A 7 -0.49 -0.15 7.92
CA LYS A 7 -1.95 -0.01 8.10
C LYS A 7 -2.61 0.68 6.90
N ARG A 8 -1.93 1.65 6.27
CA ARG A 8 -2.43 2.33 5.06
C ARG A 8 -2.46 1.41 3.85
N THR A 9 -1.48 0.52 3.68
CA THR A 9 -1.48 -0.42 2.54
C THR A 9 -2.60 -1.46 2.66
N ILE A 10 -2.84 -1.97 3.87
CA ILE A 10 -3.99 -2.85 4.16
C ILE A 10 -5.31 -2.12 3.87
N TYR A 11 -5.46 -0.91 4.40
CA TYR A 11 -6.65 -0.10 4.14
C TYR A 11 -6.86 0.15 2.65
N ALA A 12 -5.83 0.59 1.92
CA ALA A 12 -5.90 0.91 0.50
C ALA A 12 -6.24 -0.32 -0.37
N ALA A 13 -5.73 -1.50 -0.02
CA ALA A 13 -6.08 -2.76 -0.68
C ALA A 13 -7.55 -3.13 -0.47
N LEU A 14 -8.11 -2.84 0.70
CA LEU A 14 -9.48 -3.22 1.08
C LEU A 14 -10.52 -2.13 0.79
N ALA A 15 -10.10 -0.87 0.60
CA ALA A 15 -10.99 0.27 0.47
C ALA A 15 -11.91 0.15 -0.75
N LEU A 16 -11.38 -0.28 -1.90
CA LEU A 16 -12.15 -0.43 -3.13
C LEU A 16 -13.13 -1.63 -3.05
N PRO A 17 -12.73 -2.86 -2.67
CA PRO A 17 -13.68 -3.96 -2.44
C PRO A 17 -14.75 -3.62 -1.40
N ALA A 18 -14.44 -2.82 -0.38
CA ALA A 18 -15.41 -2.40 0.62
C ALA A 18 -16.56 -1.55 0.05
N TYR A 19 -16.43 -0.97 -1.15
CA TYR A 19 -17.56 -0.32 -1.83
C TYR A 19 -18.65 -1.30 -2.23
N LEU A 20 -18.29 -2.54 -2.60
CA LEU A 20 -19.22 -3.61 -2.92
C LEU A 20 -19.96 -4.11 -1.67
N ALA A 21 -19.31 -4.03 -0.50
CA ALA A 21 -19.85 -4.49 0.79
C ALA A 21 -20.67 -3.42 1.55
N GLY A 22 -20.77 -2.20 1.02
CA GLY A 22 -21.65 -1.15 1.56
C GLY A 22 -21.02 -0.19 2.60
N PRO A 23 -21.77 0.86 2.99
CA PRO A 23 -21.26 2.00 3.75
C PRO A 23 -20.81 1.66 5.19
N ALA A 24 -21.43 0.67 5.84
CA ALA A 24 -21.05 0.26 7.19
C ALA A 24 -19.65 -0.37 7.22
N VAL A 25 -19.34 -1.21 6.24
CA VAL A 25 -18.03 -1.86 6.09
C VAL A 25 -16.94 -0.83 5.82
N ARG A 26 -17.18 0.13 4.92
CA ARG A 26 -16.25 1.23 4.62
C ARG A 26 -15.89 2.04 5.87
N ARG A 27 -16.88 2.42 6.68
CA ARG A 27 -16.67 3.17 7.93
C ARG A 27 -15.91 2.35 8.97
N ARG A 28 -16.26 1.07 9.14
CA ARG A 28 -15.55 0.16 10.06
C ARG A 28 -14.09 -0.01 9.65
N LEU A 29 -13.82 -0.19 8.37
CA LEU A 29 -12.48 -0.36 7.81
C LEU A 29 -11.63 0.90 8.04
N ALA A 30 -12.15 2.08 7.68
CA ALA A 30 -11.45 3.35 7.83
C ALA A 30 -11.12 3.66 9.31
N ARG A 31 -12.07 3.43 10.23
CA ARG A 31 -11.83 3.59 11.67
C ARG A 31 -10.82 2.60 12.21
N ARG A 32 -10.90 1.32 11.84
CA ARG A 32 -10.00 0.26 12.34
C ARG A 32 -8.54 0.48 11.93
N TRP A 33 -8.31 0.85 10.67
CA TRP A 33 -6.97 0.86 10.11
C TRP A 33 -6.32 2.24 10.06
N VAL A 34 -7.12 3.30 9.89
CA VAL A 34 -6.58 4.66 9.70
C VAL A 34 -7.12 5.66 10.73
N GLY A 35 -8.12 5.29 11.54
CA GLY A 35 -8.65 6.15 12.61
C GLY A 35 -9.42 7.38 12.10
N ALA A 36 -9.92 7.35 10.86
CA ALA A 36 -10.61 8.49 10.23
C ALA A 36 -11.85 8.04 9.44
N GLU A 37 -12.66 9.01 9.01
CA GLU A 37 -13.85 8.74 8.19
C GLU A 37 -13.63 9.06 6.69
N PRO A 38 -14.24 8.29 5.77
CA PRO A 38 -14.13 8.56 4.32
C PRO A 38 -14.75 9.90 3.90
N ARG A 39 -14.06 10.65 3.03
CA ARG A 39 -14.48 11.95 2.47
C ARG A 39 -15.50 11.77 1.33
N GLY A 40 -16.75 11.41 1.64
CA GLY A 40 -17.89 11.48 0.70
C GLY A 40 -17.59 11.03 -0.74
N GLY A 41 -18.05 11.76 -1.75
CA GLY A 41 -17.85 11.40 -3.17
C GLY A 41 -16.39 11.29 -3.64
N ARG A 42 -15.44 11.96 -2.98
CA ARG A 42 -14.00 11.90 -3.31
C ARG A 42 -13.33 10.61 -2.81
N ALA A 43 -13.93 9.92 -1.85
CA ALA A 43 -13.39 8.69 -1.29
C ALA A 43 -13.32 7.55 -2.32
N LEU A 44 -14.24 7.51 -3.30
CA LEU A 44 -14.24 6.46 -4.34
C LEU A 44 -13.08 6.65 -5.31
N ALA A 45 -12.91 7.88 -5.83
CA ALA A 45 -11.81 8.21 -6.74
C ALA A 45 -10.45 7.96 -6.08
N GLY A 46 -10.31 8.36 -4.81
CA GLY A 46 -9.09 8.08 -4.06
C GLY A 46 -8.88 6.58 -3.84
N ALA A 47 -9.92 5.81 -3.51
CA ALA A 47 -9.82 4.36 -3.34
C ALA A 47 -9.40 3.67 -4.65
N PHE A 48 -9.96 4.09 -5.78
CA PHE A 48 -9.58 3.60 -7.10
C PHE A 48 -8.11 3.89 -7.43
N ALA A 49 -7.61 5.09 -7.11
CA ALA A 49 -6.22 5.46 -7.34
C ALA A 49 -5.23 4.73 -6.40
N ALA A 50 -5.60 4.50 -5.13
CA ALA A 50 -4.71 3.87 -4.15
C ALA A 50 -4.68 2.33 -4.24
N PHE A 51 -5.76 1.71 -4.72
CA PHE A 51 -5.88 0.27 -4.83
C PHE A 51 -4.75 -0.39 -5.64
N PRO A 52 -4.41 0.03 -6.88
CA PRO A 52 -3.34 -0.59 -7.64
C PRO A 52 -1.96 -0.42 -6.97
N VAL A 53 -1.73 0.70 -6.31
CA VAL A 53 -0.47 0.94 -5.57
C VAL A 53 -0.35 0.00 -4.36
N ALA A 54 -1.47 -0.25 -3.66
CA ALA A 54 -1.50 -1.22 -2.58
C ALA A 54 -1.33 -2.66 -3.07
N LEU A 55 -1.95 -3.01 -4.21
CA LEU A 55 -1.74 -4.32 -4.84
C LEU A 55 -0.28 -4.52 -5.25
N LEU A 56 0.37 -3.49 -5.81
CA LEU A 56 1.79 -3.55 -6.15
C LEU A 56 2.65 -3.85 -4.92
N VAL A 57 2.39 -3.18 -3.79
CA VAL A 57 3.10 -3.45 -2.52
C VAL A 57 2.94 -4.93 -2.12
N TRP A 58 1.72 -5.44 -2.09
CA TRP A 58 1.47 -6.83 -1.68
C TRP A 58 2.00 -7.85 -2.68
N TYR A 59 1.96 -7.54 -3.98
CA TYR A 59 2.59 -8.34 -5.02
C TYR A 59 4.10 -8.42 -4.82
N LEU A 60 4.79 -7.29 -4.60
CA LEU A 60 6.24 -7.27 -4.39
C LEU A 60 6.63 -8.07 -3.13
N VAL A 61 5.92 -7.86 -2.02
CA VAL A 61 6.14 -8.62 -0.78
C VAL A 61 5.93 -10.12 -1.01
N GLY A 62 4.82 -10.51 -1.64
CA GLY A 62 4.52 -11.90 -1.95
C GLY A 62 5.53 -12.52 -2.92
N ARG A 63 5.92 -11.78 -3.96
CA ARG A 63 6.87 -12.25 -4.98
C ARG A 63 8.25 -12.50 -4.41
N ILE A 64 8.74 -11.62 -3.53
CA ILE A 64 10.04 -11.81 -2.88
C ILE A 64 9.99 -12.90 -1.81
N ALA A 65 8.90 -12.99 -1.05
CA ALA A 65 8.71 -14.05 -0.05
C ALA A 65 8.62 -15.44 -0.69
N THR A 66 8.05 -15.52 -1.90
CA THR A 66 7.87 -16.79 -2.62
C THR A 66 8.89 -17.03 -3.74
N PHE A 67 9.88 -16.15 -3.90
CA PHE A 67 10.79 -16.15 -5.04
C PHE A 67 11.45 -17.52 -5.29
N GLY A 68 11.96 -18.15 -4.23
CA GLY A 68 12.65 -19.44 -4.32
C GLY A 68 11.72 -20.63 -4.63
N PHE A 69 10.43 -20.56 -4.28
CA PHE A 69 9.48 -21.64 -4.61
C PHE A 69 9.21 -21.74 -6.12
N PHE A 70 9.38 -20.63 -6.83
CA PHE A 70 9.15 -20.54 -8.27
C PHE A 70 10.45 -20.46 -9.07
N TRP A 71 11.60 -20.78 -8.45
CA TRP A 71 12.90 -20.71 -9.12
C TRP A 71 13.16 -21.92 -10.00
N THR A 72 13.54 -21.68 -11.24
CA THR A 72 13.88 -22.72 -12.22
C THR A 72 15.28 -22.50 -12.81
N ALA A 73 15.80 -23.51 -13.52
CA ALA A 73 17.05 -23.39 -14.26
C ALA A 73 16.94 -22.37 -15.41
N ASP A 74 15.76 -22.20 -15.99
CA ASP A 74 15.50 -21.21 -17.05
C ASP A 74 15.55 -19.78 -16.49
N ASP A 75 15.07 -19.57 -15.26
CA ASP A 75 15.16 -18.27 -14.57
C ASP A 75 16.61 -17.85 -14.31
N ALA A 76 17.50 -18.82 -14.04
CA ALA A 76 18.90 -18.57 -13.73
C ALA A 76 19.63 -17.84 -14.88
N ALA A 77 19.32 -18.19 -16.13
CA ALA A 77 19.96 -17.63 -17.32
C ALA A 77 19.56 -16.17 -17.58
N GLY A 78 18.36 -15.76 -17.18
CA GLY A 78 17.83 -14.40 -17.40
C GLY A 78 17.89 -13.48 -16.17
N SER A 79 18.22 -14.02 -14.99
CA SER A 79 18.14 -13.28 -13.74
C SER A 79 19.29 -12.29 -13.51
N TRP A 80 18.95 -11.09 -13.05
CA TRP A 80 19.94 -10.17 -12.49
C TRP A 80 20.39 -10.67 -11.11
N GLY A 81 21.71 -10.73 -10.87
CA GLY A 81 22.30 -11.34 -9.67
C GLY A 81 23.00 -12.68 -9.93
N GLY A 82 23.05 -13.13 -11.18
CA GLY A 82 23.78 -14.33 -11.61
C GLY A 82 22.96 -15.61 -11.47
N PRO A 83 23.52 -16.76 -11.90
CA PRO A 83 22.76 -18.01 -12.06
C PRO A 83 22.38 -18.69 -10.73
N SER A 84 22.78 -18.12 -9.59
CA SER A 84 22.46 -18.66 -8.28
C SER A 84 21.16 -18.06 -7.75
N LEU A 85 20.33 -18.91 -7.14
CA LEU A 85 19.10 -18.48 -6.48
C LEU A 85 19.36 -17.35 -5.46
N ILE A 86 20.42 -17.46 -4.65
CA ILE A 86 20.73 -16.48 -3.60
C ILE A 86 21.14 -15.13 -4.23
N GLY A 87 21.98 -15.15 -5.25
CA GLY A 87 22.41 -13.94 -5.94
C GLY A 87 21.25 -13.22 -6.61
N ALA A 88 20.43 -13.96 -7.36
CA ALA A 88 19.23 -13.43 -7.98
C ALA A 88 18.24 -12.87 -6.96
N TRP A 89 17.93 -13.65 -5.91
CA TRP A 89 17.03 -13.20 -4.84
C TRP A 89 17.51 -11.91 -4.19
N THR A 90 18.81 -11.79 -3.91
CA THR A 90 19.39 -10.61 -3.24
C THR A 90 19.16 -9.34 -4.05
N VAL A 91 19.44 -9.38 -5.37
CA VAL A 91 19.21 -8.21 -6.24
C VAL A 91 17.73 -7.84 -6.29
N HIS A 92 16.86 -8.82 -6.51
CA HIS A 92 15.42 -8.58 -6.60
C HIS A 92 14.83 -8.11 -5.28
N PHE A 93 15.35 -8.59 -4.14
CA PHE A 93 14.95 -8.15 -2.81
C PHE A 93 15.17 -6.64 -2.64
N PHE A 94 16.36 -6.13 -2.99
CA PHE A 94 16.64 -4.70 -2.85
C PHE A 94 15.83 -3.83 -3.82
N VAL A 95 15.62 -4.30 -5.06
CA VAL A 95 14.75 -3.62 -6.03
C VAL A 95 13.32 -3.55 -5.50
N ALA A 96 12.77 -4.69 -5.08
CA ALA A 96 11.42 -4.76 -4.53
C ALA A 96 11.28 -3.92 -3.25
N LEU A 97 12.29 -3.91 -2.38
CA LEU A 97 12.30 -3.07 -1.17
C LEU A 97 12.25 -1.59 -1.53
N GLY A 98 13.08 -1.13 -2.48
CA GLY A 98 13.08 0.24 -2.96
C GLY A 98 11.73 0.65 -3.56
N MET A 99 11.17 -0.18 -4.44
CA MET A 99 9.84 0.02 -5.01
C MET A 99 8.73 0.03 -3.95
N THR A 100 8.81 -0.86 -2.96
CA THR A 100 7.83 -0.93 -1.85
C THR A 100 7.87 0.36 -1.03
N VAL A 101 9.05 0.88 -0.70
CA VAL A 101 9.20 2.14 0.03
C VAL A 101 8.61 3.32 -0.77
N ALA A 102 8.92 3.40 -2.06
CA ALA A 102 8.38 4.44 -2.95
C ALA A 102 6.84 4.36 -3.07
N ALA A 103 6.29 3.16 -3.24
CA ALA A 103 4.85 2.93 -3.32
C ALA A 103 4.15 3.28 -1.99
N MET A 104 4.71 2.91 -0.84
CA MET A 104 4.18 3.30 0.46
C MET A 104 4.23 4.81 0.68
N TRP A 105 5.27 5.49 0.21
CA TRP A 105 5.36 6.94 0.27
C TRP A 105 4.26 7.60 -0.57
N LEU A 106 4.00 7.10 -1.79
CA LEU A 106 2.92 7.55 -2.66
C LEU A 106 1.52 7.30 -2.07
N LEU A 107 1.33 6.23 -1.32
CA LEU A 107 0.05 5.94 -0.64
C LEU A 107 -0.31 6.98 0.44
N ARG A 108 0.67 7.69 1.01
CA ARG A 108 0.42 8.67 2.07
C ARG A 108 -0.52 9.81 1.61
N PRO A 109 -0.20 10.58 0.55
CA PRO A 109 -1.09 11.63 0.06
C PRO A 109 -2.42 11.07 -0.48
N LEU A 110 -2.41 9.89 -1.13
CA LEU A 110 -3.63 9.29 -1.69
C LEU A 110 -4.65 8.91 -0.61
N VAL A 111 -4.19 8.26 0.47
CA VAL A 111 -5.05 7.90 1.61
C VAL A 111 -5.49 9.14 2.39
N ARG A 112 -4.64 10.17 2.52
CA ARG A 112 -5.06 11.47 3.10
C ARG A 112 -6.17 12.13 2.30
N TRP A 113 -6.09 12.10 0.96
CA TRP A 113 -7.12 12.67 0.09
C TRP A 113 -8.45 11.93 0.17
N GLN A 114 -8.42 10.61 0.38
CA GLN A 114 -9.61 9.79 0.63
C GLN A 114 -10.32 10.07 1.95
N LEU A 115 -9.58 10.58 2.96
CA LEU A 115 -10.04 10.67 4.33
C LEU A 115 -10.37 12.11 4.73
N ARG A 116 -11.37 12.25 5.58
CA ARG A 116 -11.71 13.52 6.23
C ARG A 116 -10.74 13.70 7.40
N VAL A 117 -9.52 14.15 7.11
CA VAL A 117 -8.61 14.66 8.15
C VAL A 117 -9.17 16.01 8.61
N PRO A 118 -9.47 16.19 9.91
CA PRO A 118 -9.80 17.49 10.47
C PRO A 118 -8.64 18.44 10.16
N GLU A 119 -8.95 19.62 9.64
CA GLU A 119 -7.99 20.71 9.61
C GLU A 119 -7.61 21.00 11.07
N PRO A 120 -6.31 21.08 11.43
CA PRO A 120 -5.97 21.57 12.76
C PRO A 120 -6.63 22.95 12.87
N ALA A 121 -7.57 23.09 13.82
CA ALA A 121 -8.19 24.37 14.06
C ALA A 121 -7.05 25.35 14.38
N ASP A 122 -6.87 26.36 13.53
CA ASP A 122 -6.11 27.54 13.91
C ASP A 122 -6.79 28.12 15.15
N SER A 123 -6.24 27.78 16.31
CA SER A 123 -6.45 28.53 17.54
C SER A 123 -5.68 29.85 17.42
N SER A 124 -6.06 30.69 16.47
CA SER A 124 -5.60 32.07 16.39
C SER A 124 -6.49 32.93 17.31
N HIS A 125 -6.01 33.04 18.55
CA HIS A 125 -6.04 34.25 19.37
C HIS A 125 -7.21 35.23 19.14
N SER A 126 -8.26 35.06 19.92
CA SER A 126 -9.10 36.15 20.41
C SER A 126 -8.73 36.47 21.85
N GLN A 127 -7.67 37.27 22.05
CA GLN A 127 -7.50 38.16 23.20
C GLN A 127 -6.76 39.42 22.75
#